data_AF-A0A2P6NGZ9-F1
#
_entry.id   AF-A0A2P6NGZ9-F1
#
_cell.length_a   1.000
_cell.length_b   1.000
_cell.length_c   1.000
_cell.angle_alpha   90.00
_cell.angle_beta   90.00
_cell.angle_gamma   90.00
#
_symmetry.space_group_name_H-M   'P 1'
#
loop_
_entity.id
_entity.type
_entity.pdbx_description
1 polymer ?
#
loop_
_entity_poly.entity_id
_entity_poly.type
_entity_poly.pdbx_seq_one_letter_code
_entity_poly.pdbx_strand_id
1 'polypeptide(L)'
;MSTLQGVEEEDASQLKFGSDFVDAQCLLNSEVSILLQQRQDSPPEDGLDVDIEPSATSQSHSVFTKTLNYAKRFGKYKNKTAAKEVRNLLTKKQLEQYEIASLANLTPQEAEEAKILIPSLTLAAEGSSEPRFSDAELMDILNDLKNYTNL
;
A
#
# COMPACT_ATOMS: atom_id res chain seq x y z
N MET A 1 9.35 7.75 -36.85
CA MET A 1 8.03 7.18 -36.52
C MET A 1 8.26 6.13 -35.46
N SER A 2 8.15 6.50 -34.19
CA SER A 2 8.26 5.54 -33.09
C SER A 2 6.94 4.79 -33.02
N THR A 3 6.99 3.50 -33.28
CA THR A 3 5.89 2.56 -33.14
C THR A 3 5.35 2.66 -31.72
N LEU A 4 4.07 3.06 -31.58
CA LEU A 4 3.30 2.83 -30.36
C LEU A 4 3.19 1.31 -30.22
N GLN A 5 4.16 0.71 -29.55
CA GLN A 5 4.08 -0.65 -29.06
C GLN A 5 2.85 -0.69 -28.17
N GLY A 6 1.87 -1.54 -28.52
CA GLY A 6 0.56 -1.56 -27.89
C GLY A 6 0.72 -1.53 -26.37
N VAL A 7 0.22 -0.47 -25.74
CA VAL A 7 0.17 -0.37 -24.29
C VAL A 7 -0.71 -1.54 -23.85
N GLU A 8 -0.12 -2.57 -23.25
CA GLU A 8 -0.91 -3.59 -22.57
C GLU A 8 -1.79 -2.86 -21.56
N GLU A 9 -3.09 -3.15 -21.60
CA GLU A 9 -4.06 -2.45 -20.76
C GLU A 9 -3.81 -2.84 -19.30
N GLU A 10 -3.27 -1.89 -18.53
CA GLU A 10 -3.06 -2.03 -17.09
C GLU A 10 -4.41 -2.13 -16.37
N ASP A 11 -4.53 -3.10 -15.48
CA ASP A 11 -5.76 -3.37 -14.72
C ASP A 11 -5.40 -3.92 -13.34
N ALA A 12 -5.49 -3.06 -12.32
CA ALA A 12 -5.23 -3.41 -10.93
C ALA A 12 -6.21 -4.48 -10.41
N SER A 13 -7.43 -4.56 -10.97
CA SER A 13 -8.41 -5.59 -10.60
C SER A 13 -7.96 -7.00 -11.01
N GLN A 14 -7.05 -7.08 -11.99
CA GLN A 14 -6.46 -8.30 -12.53
C GLN A 14 -4.97 -8.44 -12.19
N LEU A 15 -4.43 -7.59 -11.29
CA LEU A 15 -3.00 -7.53 -10.95
C LEU A 15 -2.09 -7.30 -12.17
N LYS A 16 -2.62 -6.66 -13.21
CA LYS A 16 -1.87 -6.29 -14.41
C LYS A 16 -1.33 -4.88 -14.24
N PHE A 17 -0.05 -4.78 -13.92
CA PHE A 17 0.65 -3.51 -13.82
C PHE A 17 1.70 -3.40 -14.93
N GLY A 18 2.11 -2.17 -15.26
CA GLY A 18 3.22 -1.94 -16.18
C GLY A 18 4.53 -2.58 -15.72
N SER A 19 5.47 -2.77 -16.65
CA SER A 19 6.75 -3.45 -16.40
C SER A 19 7.55 -2.89 -15.22
N ASP A 20 7.38 -1.60 -14.93
CA ASP A 20 8.07 -0.90 -13.84
C ASP A 20 7.57 -1.33 -12.45
N PHE A 21 6.42 -2.01 -12.37
CA PHE A 21 5.75 -2.38 -11.12
C PHE A 21 5.65 -3.87 -10.85
N VAL A 22 6.19 -4.72 -11.73
CA VAL A 22 6.14 -6.19 -11.59
C VAL A 22 6.75 -6.66 -10.27
N ASP A 23 7.90 -6.09 -9.87
CA ASP A 23 8.60 -6.44 -8.63
C ASP A 23 8.51 -5.34 -7.55
N ALA A 24 7.63 -4.35 -7.76
CA ALA A 24 7.55 -3.20 -6.88
C ALA A 24 7.00 -3.57 -5.50
N GLN A 25 7.67 -3.08 -4.46
CA GLN A 25 7.16 -3.17 -3.10
C GLN A 25 6.19 -2.02 -2.84
N CYS A 26 4.98 -2.33 -2.39
CA CYS A 26 4.02 -1.31 -2.00
C CYS A 26 4.31 -0.82 -0.58
N LEU A 27 3.86 0.40 -0.24
CA LEU A 27 3.91 0.96 1.11
C LEU A 27 2.51 1.15 1.68
N LEU A 28 2.38 0.94 2.99
CA LEU A 28 1.19 1.29 3.75
C LEU A 28 1.17 2.80 4.02
N ASN A 29 -0.01 3.41 4.10
CA ASN A 29 -0.16 4.82 4.50
C ASN A 29 0.56 5.11 5.84
N SER A 30 0.52 4.14 6.75
CA SER A 30 1.25 4.17 8.03
C SER A 30 2.78 4.21 7.85
N GLU A 31 3.33 3.39 6.97
CA GLU A 31 4.77 3.36 6.69
C GLU A 31 5.20 4.65 6.00
N VAL A 32 4.42 5.15 5.03
CA VAL A 32 4.66 6.45 4.38
C VAL A 32 4.67 7.56 5.42
N SER A 33 3.70 7.58 6.34
CA SER A 33 3.65 8.58 7.42
C SER A 33 4.91 8.54 8.29
N ILE A 34 5.38 7.35 8.65
CA ILE A 34 6.57 7.18 9.50
C ILE A 34 7.83 7.64 8.74
N LEU A 35 8.02 7.19 7.50
CA LEU A 35 9.19 7.52 6.69
C LEU A 35 9.29 9.01 6.40
N LEU A 36 8.18 9.63 5.99
CA LEU A 36 8.13 11.06 5.71
C LEU A 36 8.30 11.91 6.97
N GLN A 37 7.78 11.47 8.13
CA GLN A 37 8.03 12.12 9.41
C GLN A 37 9.52 12.06 9.78
N GLN A 38 10.14 10.88 9.66
CA GLN A 38 11.57 10.72 9.92
C GLN A 38 12.42 11.62 9.02
N ARG A 39 12.06 11.75 7.73
CA ARG A 39 12.72 12.67 6.81
C ARG A 39 12.51 14.14 7.18
N GLN A 40 11.34 14.50 7.70
CA GLN A 40 11.05 15.87 8.18
C GLN A 40 11.87 16.24 9.42
N ASP A 41 12.07 15.29 10.34
CA ASP A 41 12.77 15.51 11.61
C ASP A 41 14.29 15.35 11.50
N SER A 42 14.78 14.71 10.44
CA SER A 42 16.22 14.55 10.21
C SER A 42 16.83 15.86 9.73
N PRO A 43 18.02 16.25 10.22
CA PRO A 43 18.76 17.35 9.62
C PRO A 43 19.04 17.07 8.14
N PRO A 44 19.16 18.10 7.29
CA PRO A 44 19.55 17.90 5.90
C PRO A 44 20.92 17.18 5.88
N GLU A 45 20.95 15.97 5.33
CA GLU A 45 22.21 15.27 5.04
C GLU A 45 22.83 15.88 3.78
N ASP A 46 24.10 16.26 3.87
CA ASP A 46 24.90 16.76 2.75
C ASP A 46 24.85 15.76 1.57
N GLY A 47 24.27 16.20 0.45
CA GLY A 47 24.31 15.48 -0.84
C GLY A 47 23.06 14.68 -1.23
N LEU A 48 22.02 14.64 -0.38
CA LEU A 48 20.67 14.21 -0.77
C LEU A 48 19.72 15.41 -0.77
N ASP A 49 20.17 16.49 -1.41
CA ASP A 49 19.37 17.64 -1.78
C ASP A 49 18.43 17.23 -2.92
N VAL A 50 17.42 16.42 -2.61
CA VAL A 50 16.12 16.71 -3.23
C VAL A 50 15.79 18.08 -2.68
N ASP A 51 15.69 19.09 -3.53
CA ASP A 51 15.31 20.47 -3.24
C ASP A 51 14.06 20.58 -2.34
N ILE A 52 14.19 20.24 -1.06
CA ILE A 52 13.38 20.73 0.04
C ILE A 52 14.09 22.00 0.51
N GLU A 53 14.45 22.86 -0.44
CA GLU A 53 14.80 24.24 -0.20
C GLU A 53 13.64 24.80 0.65
N PRO A 54 13.90 25.37 1.84
CA PRO A 54 12.88 25.95 2.70
C PRO A 54 12.31 27.25 2.12
N SER A 55 12.41 27.47 0.81
CA SER A 55 11.43 28.25 0.07
C SER A 55 10.08 27.53 0.15
N ALA A 56 9.17 28.06 0.97
CA ALA A 56 7.78 27.61 1.15
C ALA A 56 6.93 27.61 -0.15
N THR A 57 7.56 27.72 -1.33
CA THR A 57 6.93 27.93 -2.64
C THR A 57 7.29 26.85 -3.68
N SER A 58 8.20 25.93 -3.40
CA SER A 58 8.55 24.84 -4.34
C SER A 58 7.42 23.79 -4.43
N GLN A 59 7.02 23.42 -5.65
CA GLN A 59 5.97 22.41 -5.88
C GLN A 59 6.27 21.08 -5.15
N SER A 60 7.55 20.69 -5.10
CA SER A 60 8.04 19.50 -4.38
C SER A 60 7.76 19.55 -2.87
N HIS A 61 7.97 20.71 -2.24
CA HIS A 61 7.67 20.90 -0.81
C HIS A 61 6.15 20.84 -0.53
N SER A 62 5.34 21.34 -1.47
CA SER A 62 3.88 21.24 -1.38
C SER A 62 3.40 19.79 -1.46
N VAL A 63 3.93 18.99 -2.40
CA VAL A 63 3.59 17.57 -2.54
C VAL A 63 4.02 16.79 -1.31
N PHE A 64 5.26 16.97 -0.83
CA PHE A 64 5.75 16.32 0.38
C PHE A 64 4.83 16.58 1.58
N THR A 65 4.53 17.85 1.86
CA THR A 65 3.69 18.25 3.00
C THR A 65 2.27 17.70 2.88
N LYS A 66 1.67 17.72 1.68
CA LYS A 66 0.34 17.17 1.44
C LYS A 66 0.30 15.66 1.62
N THR A 67 1.29 14.94 1.09
CA THR A 67 1.40 13.48 1.23
C THR A 67 1.61 13.09 2.68
N LEU A 68 2.50 13.78 3.41
CA LEU A 68 2.70 13.55 4.84
C LEU A 68 1.42 13.77 5.63
N ASN A 69 0.68 14.87 5.36
CA ASN A 69 -0.57 15.15 6.05
C ASN A 69 -1.65 14.11 5.74
N TYR A 70 -1.76 13.66 4.49
CA TYR A 70 -2.68 12.60 4.09
C TYR A 70 -2.33 11.28 4.80
N ALA A 71 -1.08 10.84 4.70
CA ALA A 71 -0.59 9.61 5.32
C ALA A 71 -0.74 9.64 6.84
N LYS A 72 -0.44 10.78 7.49
CA LYS A 72 -0.69 10.98 8.93
C LYS A 72 -2.17 10.91 9.29
N ARG A 73 -3.06 11.41 8.44
CA ARG A 73 -4.51 11.40 8.73
C ARG A 73 -5.12 10.02 8.54
N PHE A 74 -4.80 9.35 7.44
CA PHE A 74 -5.45 8.10 7.02
C PHE A 74 -4.66 6.83 7.32
N GLY A 75 -3.38 6.93 7.71
CA GLY A 75 -2.60 5.79 8.18
C GLY A 75 -3.23 5.19 9.44
N LYS A 76 -3.60 3.92 9.39
CA LYS A 76 -4.36 3.24 10.45
C LYS A 76 -3.48 2.88 11.65
N TYR A 77 -2.25 2.49 11.39
CA TYR A 77 -1.26 2.07 12.38
C TYR A 77 -0.30 3.23 12.66
N LYS A 78 -0.41 3.89 13.82
CA LYS A 78 0.45 5.04 14.15
C LYS A 78 1.80 4.59 14.70
N ASN A 79 1.83 3.43 15.33
CA ASN A 79 3.03 2.85 15.92
C ASN A 79 3.85 2.08 14.88
N LYS A 80 5.17 2.35 14.81
CA LYS A 80 6.10 1.64 13.92
C LYS A 80 6.09 0.13 14.14
N THR A 81 5.96 -0.32 15.39
CA THR A 81 5.84 -1.74 15.73
C THR A 81 4.55 -2.31 15.18
N ALA A 82 3.41 -1.64 15.36
CA ALA A 82 2.13 -2.10 14.83
C ALA A 82 2.15 -2.18 13.28
N ALA A 83 2.68 -1.16 12.61
CA ALA A 83 2.82 -1.18 11.15
C ALA A 83 3.69 -2.35 10.66
N LYS A 84 4.79 -2.65 11.37
CA LYS A 84 5.67 -3.78 11.06
C LYS A 84 4.98 -5.13 11.28
N GLU A 85 4.25 -5.29 12.38
CA GLU A 85 3.52 -6.55 12.64
C GLU A 85 2.41 -6.80 11.63
N VAL A 86 1.66 -5.75 11.24
CA VAL A 86 0.66 -5.83 10.16
C VAL A 86 1.30 -6.26 8.85
N ARG A 87 2.45 -5.67 8.48
CA ARG A 87 3.20 -6.07 7.28
C ARG A 87 3.60 -7.54 7.36
N ASN A 88 4.20 -7.97 8.47
CA ASN A 88 4.63 -9.36 8.66
C ASN A 88 3.45 -10.34 8.60
N LEU A 89 2.29 -9.95 9.12
CA LEU A 89 1.08 -10.75 9.10
C LEU A 89 0.60 -10.98 7.66
N LEU A 90 0.50 -9.91 6.88
CA LEU A 90 -0.02 -9.96 5.51
C LEU A 90 0.96 -10.63 4.54
N THR A 91 2.27 -10.40 4.67
CA THR A 91 3.29 -11.05 3.83
C THR A 91 3.38 -12.57 4.04
N LYS A 92 2.89 -13.09 5.18
CA LYS A 92 2.77 -14.55 5.41
C LYS A 92 1.57 -15.18 4.69
N LYS A 93 0.66 -14.37 4.14
CA LYS A 93 -0.48 -14.82 3.35
C LYS A 93 -0.09 -14.80 1.87
N GLN A 94 -0.81 -15.55 1.03
CA GLN A 94 -0.58 -15.61 -0.42
C GLN A 94 -1.17 -14.37 -1.14
N LEU A 95 -0.86 -13.18 -0.64
CA LEU A 95 -1.35 -11.89 -1.14
C LEU A 95 -0.26 -11.22 -1.97
N GLU A 96 -0.66 -10.56 -3.06
CA GLU A 96 0.24 -9.71 -3.83
C GLU A 96 0.52 -8.38 -3.13
N GLN A 97 1.62 -7.70 -3.50
CA GLN A 97 2.03 -6.42 -2.89
C GLN A 97 0.91 -5.36 -2.91
N TYR A 98 0.19 -5.26 -4.03
CA TYR A 98 -0.96 -4.38 -4.17
C TYR A 98 -2.08 -4.72 -3.17
N GLU A 99 -2.35 -6.00 -2.96
CA GLU A 99 -3.43 -6.49 -2.09
C GLU A 99 -3.08 -6.30 -0.63
N ILE A 100 -1.82 -6.55 -0.26
CA ILE A 100 -1.28 -6.26 1.07
C ILE A 100 -1.50 -4.78 1.41
N ALA A 101 -1.08 -3.88 0.51
CA ALA A 101 -1.24 -2.44 0.75
C ALA A 101 -2.72 -2.02 0.78
N SER A 102 -3.53 -2.56 -0.11
CA SER A 102 -4.96 -2.23 -0.21
C SER A 102 -5.74 -2.68 1.02
N LEU A 103 -5.53 -3.93 1.49
CA LEU A 103 -6.18 -4.45 2.70
C LEU A 103 -5.83 -3.64 3.95
N ALA A 104 -4.54 -3.37 4.16
CA ALA A 104 -4.06 -2.63 5.32
C ALA A 104 -4.49 -1.14 5.31
N ASN A 105 -4.67 -0.54 4.14
CA ASN A 105 -5.08 0.87 4.02
C ASN A 105 -6.60 1.05 4.09
N LEU A 106 -7.36 0.18 3.42
CA LEU A 106 -8.82 0.26 3.32
C LEU A 106 -9.51 -0.29 4.58
N THR A 107 -8.93 -1.31 5.22
CA THR A 107 -9.47 -1.95 6.43
C THR A 107 -10.94 -2.36 6.32
N PRO A 108 -11.31 -3.18 5.31
CA PRO A 108 -12.68 -3.68 5.18
C PRO A 108 -13.07 -4.51 6.40
N GLN A 109 -14.35 -4.51 6.73
CA GLN A 109 -14.89 -5.16 7.92
C GLN A 109 -15.36 -6.59 7.65
N GLU A 110 -15.78 -6.85 6.41
CA GLU A 110 -16.37 -8.10 5.94
C GLU A 110 -15.65 -8.61 4.68
N ALA A 111 -15.66 -9.93 4.46
CA ALA A 111 -15.04 -10.55 3.28
C ALA A 111 -15.65 -10.07 1.96
N GLU A 112 -16.97 -9.87 1.93
CA GLU A 112 -17.68 -9.33 0.76
C GLU A 112 -17.20 -7.91 0.41
N GLU A 113 -17.07 -7.05 1.42
CA GLU A 113 -16.54 -5.69 1.25
C GLU A 113 -15.11 -5.72 0.72
N ALA A 114 -14.25 -6.59 1.25
CA ALA A 114 -12.88 -6.76 0.78
C ALA A 114 -12.82 -7.14 -0.69
N LYS A 115 -13.66 -8.09 -1.13
CA LYS A 115 -13.75 -8.54 -2.53
C LYS A 115 -14.28 -7.47 -3.47
N ILE A 116 -15.24 -6.66 -3.02
CA ILE A 116 -15.80 -5.55 -3.80
C ILE A 116 -14.75 -4.45 -3.99
N LEU A 117 -14.05 -4.08 -2.92
CA LEU A 117 -13.05 -3.01 -2.96
C LEU A 117 -11.74 -3.43 -3.62
N ILE A 118 -11.38 -4.72 -3.54
CA ILE A 118 -10.13 -5.29 -4.05
C ILE A 118 -10.48 -6.52 -4.90
N PRO A 119 -10.94 -6.34 -6.15
CA PRO A 119 -11.45 -7.43 -6.97
C PRO A 119 -10.42 -8.53 -7.26
N SER A 120 -9.12 -8.22 -7.21
CA SER A 120 -8.06 -9.20 -7.40
C SER A 120 -8.05 -10.33 -6.35
N LEU A 121 -8.68 -10.10 -5.18
CA LEU A 121 -8.87 -11.15 -4.16
C LEU A 121 -9.81 -12.28 -4.63
N THR A 122 -10.59 -12.04 -5.67
CA THR A 122 -11.52 -13.02 -6.27
C THR A 122 -10.89 -13.86 -7.37
N LEU A 123 -9.64 -13.56 -7.76
CA LEU A 123 -8.92 -14.33 -8.77
C LEU A 123 -8.76 -15.78 -8.31
N ALA A 124 -8.80 -16.68 -9.30
CA ALA A 124 -8.66 -18.10 -9.05
C ALA A 124 -7.22 -18.45 -8.64
N ALA A 125 -7.08 -19.49 -7.82
CA ALA A 125 -5.76 -20.04 -7.50
C ALA A 125 -5.09 -20.59 -8.77
N GLU A 126 -3.76 -20.48 -8.84
CA GLU A 126 -3.01 -20.94 -10.01
C GLU A 126 -3.30 -22.42 -10.30
N GLY A 127 -3.75 -22.71 -11.52
CA GLY A 127 -4.11 -24.06 -11.94
C GLY A 127 -5.43 -24.59 -11.38
N SER A 128 -6.27 -23.74 -10.79
CA SER A 128 -7.58 -24.08 -10.23
C SER A 128 -8.68 -23.16 -10.76
N SER A 129 -9.93 -23.63 -10.69
CA SER A 129 -11.12 -22.79 -10.87
C SER A 129 -11.66 -22.21 -9.56
N GLU A 130 -11.10 -22.64 -8.43
CA GLU A 130 -11.47 -22.17 -7.10
C GLU A 130 -10.81 -20.82 -6.78
N PRO A 131 -11.47 -19.93 -6.02
CA PRO A 131 -10.89 -18.65 -5.61
C PRO A 131 -9.64 -18.87 -4.74
N ARG A 132 -8.67 -17.94 -4.82
CA ARG A 132 -7.46 -17.97 -3.95
C ARG A 132 -7.78 -17.90 -2.46
N PHE A 133 -8.88 -17.25 -2.09
CA PHE A 133 -9.30 -17.09 -0.71
C PHE A 133 -10.79 -17.39 -0.54
N SER A 134 -11.12 -18.22 0.45
CA SER A 134 -12.48 -18.35 0.95
C SER A 134 -12.88 -17.14 1.79
N ASP A 135 -14.20 -16.94 1.98
CA ASP A 135 -14.70 -15.87 2.84
C ASP A 135 -14.25 -16.02 4.29
N ALA A 136 -14.16 -17.26 4.78
CA ALA A 136 -13.68 -17.56 6.13
C ALA A 136 -12.21 -17.13 6.31
N GLU A 137 -11.34 -17.47 5.35
CA GLU A 137 -9.93 -17.08 5.40
C GLU A 137 -9.73 -15.58 5.33
N LEU A 138 -10.49 -14.89 4.46
CA LEU A 138 -10.46 -13.42 4.42
C LEU A 138 -10.93 -12.85 5.75
N MET A 139 -12.02 -13.37 6.32
CA MET A 139 -12.54 -12.88 7.59
C MET A 139 -11.53 -13.07 8.73
N ASP A 140 -10.80 -14.18 8.77
CA ASP A 140 -9.73 -14.43 9.73
C ASP A 140 -8.60 -13.39 9.57
N ILE A 141 -8.17 -13.11 8.34
CA ILE A 141 -7.18 -12.06 8.06
C ILE A 141 -7.67 -10.69 8.55
N LEU A 142 -8.93 -10.34 8.26
CA LEU A 142 -9.50 -9.05 8.66
C LEU A 142 -9.62 -8.93 10.18
N ASN A 143 -10.00 -10.01 10.87
CA ASN A 143 -10.07 -10.04 12.32
C ASN A 143 -8.69 -9.91 12.96
N ASP A 144 -7.67 -10.56 12.40
CA ASP A 144 -6.29 -10.40 12.83
C ASP A 144 -5.83 -8.94 12.69
N LEU A 145 -6.17 -8.26 11.59
CA LEU A 145 -5.81 -6.85 11.37
C LEU A 145 -6.45 -5.90 12.39
N LYS A 146 -7.69 -6.17 12.83
CA LYS A 146 -8.41 -5.37 13.84
C LYS A 146 -7.68 -5.33 15.19
N ASN A 147 -6.85 -6.33 15.50
CA ASN A 147 -6.04 -6.34 16.72
C ASN A 147 -4.95 -5.25 16.73
N TYR A 148 -4.57 -4.71 15.56
CA TYR A 148 -3.51 -3.73 15.42
C TYR A 148 -4.02 -2.30 15.19
N THR A 149 -5.30 -2.09 14.90
CA THR A 149 -5.87 -0.76 14.62
C THR A 149 -6.04 0.14 15.84
N ASN A 150 -5.99 -0.42 17.06
CA ASN A 150 -6.18 0.30 18.32
C ASN A 150 -4.90 0.44 19.17
N LEU A 151 -3.72 0.15 18.59
CA LEU A 151 -2.42 0.15 19.27
C LEU A 151 -1.56 1.39 18.98
#